data_AF-A0A1H1LIF2-F1
#
_entry.id   AF-A0A1H1LIF2-F1
#
_cell.length_a   1.000
_cell.length_b   1.000
_cell.length_c   1.000
_cell.angle_alpha   90.00
_cell.angle_beta   90.00
_cell.angle_gamma   90.00
#
_symmetry.space_group_name_H-M   'P 1'
#
loop_
_entity.id
_entity.type
_entity.pdbx_description
1 polymer ?
#
loop_
_entity_poly.entity_id
_entity_poly.type
_entity_poly.pdbx_seq_one_letter_code
_entity_poly.pdbx_strand_id
1 'polypeptide(L)'
;MPDGLFWVPSLVVFGGAAIALVAGVVGFRRLGVRREAKDVDAARALETSAKARLVRADEAVRDAEQEVRFAEAQFGAQASREFASTVDRARGWLREAFLLQQRLDDAEPHTAAERRSWSWRIASLCDSVERLLAEAGSGLAGRRAAERGAAADAPALRERAERLARRRADGAAALDRLGTRFSAAALAGAHGALNRAGRDLDRVDSALDEAASRLDGGAGLPVADLLERATHALDRAEGELTAVERVELDLAQATTDAAAEAAALDSDLVAARRERDAATDPDAASALSVAIGDVSPLLVGREDRAGDPFAERDRLRAARDRLEVARSGTRRAEQRLDGARGALPGAIAIAESQIAVAHSAMERARAFAGADARTRLAEAERQLGIARREADPVAALDAARRAAARASDAEALAHYAALHR
;
A
#
# COMPACT_ATOMS: atom_id res chain seq x y z
N MET A 1 -35.36 -113.33 25.99
CA MET A 1 -36.09 -112.70 24.86
C MET A 1 -35.51 -111.32 24.61
N PRO A 2 -35.54 -110.85 23.36
CA PRO A 2 -34.51 -110.01 22.75
C PRO A 2 -34.94 -108.55 22.54
N ASP A 3 -34.13 -107.82 21.78
CA ASP A 3 -34.43 -106.60 21.01
C ASP A 3 -34.35 -105.24 21.71
N GLY A 4 -33.41 -104.42 21.24
CA GLY A 4 -33.40 -102.99 21.53
C GLY A 4 -32.11 -102.24 21.16
N LEU A 5 -31.65 -102.29 19.90
CA LEU A 5 -30.47 -101.51 19.45
C LEU A 5 -30.65 -100.77 18.10
N PHE A 6 -31.87 -100.54 17.63
CA PHE A 6 -32.13 -99.84 16.36
C PHE A 6 -31.92 -98.32 16.41
N TRP A 7 -31.85 -97.71 17.59
CA TRP A 7 -31.59 -96.26 17.74
C TRP A 7 -30.09 -95.92 17.84
N VAL A 8 -29.25 -96.93 18.03
CA VAL A 8 -27.81 -96.78 18.28
C VAL A 8 -27.06 -96.10 17.12
N PRO A 9 -27.33 -96.37 15.84
CA PRO A 9 -26.63 -95.68 14.75
C PRO A 9 -26.90 -94.17 14.72
N SER A 10 -28.14 -93.73 14.99
CA SER A 10 -28.49 -92.30 15.01
C SER A 10 -27.93 -91.57 16.23
N LEU A 11 -27.91 -92.22 17.39
CA LEU A 11 -27.36 -91.67 18.64
C LEU A 11 -25.84 -91.50 18.55
N VAL A 12 -25.15 -92.42 17.87
CA VAL A 12 -23.71 -92.32 17.60
C VAL A 12 -23.38 -91.14 16.67
N VAL A 13 -24.20 -90.90 15.64
CA VAL A 13 -23.99 -89.78 14.71
C VAL A 13 -24.28 -88.42 15.37
N PHE A 14 -25.40 -88.28 16.09
CA PHE A 14 -25.74 -87.04 16.81
C PHE A 14 -24.81 -86.77 17.99
N GLY A 15 -24.44 -87.81 18.75
CA GLY A 15 -23.45 -87.72 19.83
C GLY A 15 -22.06 -87.34 19.30
N GLY A 16 -21.64 -87.93 18.18
CA GLY A 16 -20.39 -87.58 17.50
C GLY A 16 -20.38 -86.14 17.00
N ALA A 17 -21.48 -85.66 16.42
CA ALA A 17 -21.61 -84.28 15.96
C ALA A 17 -21.61 -83.26 17.12
N ALA A 18 -22.28 -83.56 18.23
CA ALA A 18 -22.28 -82.71 19.43
C ALA A 18 -20.89 -82.62 20.07
N ILE A 19 -20.18 -83.75 20.17
CA ILE A 19 -18.79 -83.79 20.67
C ILE A 19 -17.85 -83.02 19.74
N ALA A 20 -17.99 -83.17 18.42
CA ALA A 20 -17.20 -82.43 17.45
C ALA A 20 -17.45 -80.91 17.51
N LEU A 21 -18.71 -80.50 17.74
CA LEU A 21 -19.08 -79.08 17.91
C LEU A 21 -18.51 -78.50 19.21
N VAL A 22 -18.62 -79.21 20.34
CA VAL A 22 -18.04 -78.80 21.63
C VAL A 22 -16.51 -78.78 21.54
N ALA A 23 -15.87 -79.79 20.95
CA ALA A 23 -14.44 -79.83 20.74
C ALA A 23 -13.96 -78.72 19.79
N GLY A 24 -14.74 -78.39 18.76
CA GLY A 24 -14.51 -77.27 17.86
C GLY A 24 -14.59 -75.93 18.57
N VAL A 25 -15.62 -75.70 19.40
CA VAL A 25 -15.79 -74.47 20.21
C VAL A 25 -14.70 -74.34 21.27
N VAL A 26 -14.35 -75.42 21.97
CA VAL A 26 -13.26 -75.43 22.97
C VAL A 26 -11.89 -75.26 22.29
N GLY A 27 -11.67 -75.88 21.14
CA GLY A 27 -10.46 -75.73 20.34
C GLY A 27 -10.29 -74.30 19.82
N PHE A 28 -11.37 -73.71 19.30
CA PHE A 28 -11.39 -72.32 18.84
C PHE A 28 -11.20 -71.33 20.01
N ARG A 29 -11.82 -71.57 21.18
CA ARG A 29 -11.56 -70.81 22.40
C ARG A 29 -10.12 -70.92 22.88
N ARG A 30 -9.52 -72.13 22.90
CA ARG A 30 -8.12 -72.34 23.30
C ARG A 30 -7.13 -71.72 22.31
N LEU A 31 -7.41 -71.77 21.01
CA LEU A 31 -6.63 -71.07 19.98
C LEU A 31 -6.74 -69.55 20.15
N GLY A 32 -7.93 -69.04 20.45
CA GLY A 32 -8.16 -67.63 20.79
C GLY A 32 -7.34 -67.19 22.01
N VAL A 33 -7.39 -67.94 23.11
CA VAL A 33 -6.60 -67.65 24.33
C VAL A 33 -5.08 -67.72 24.08
N ARG A 34 -4.61 -68.67 23.25
CA ARG A 34 -3.18 -68.75 22.87
C ARG A 34 -2.72 -67.61 21.97
N ARG A 35 -3.58 -67.15 21.05
CA ARG A 35 -3.31 -65.96 20.21
C ARG A 35 -3.29 -64.71 21.06
N GLU A 36 -4.28 -64.55 21.94
CA GLU A 36 -4.37 -63.44 22.90
C GLU A 36 -3.14 -63.40 23.81
N ALA A 37 -2.67 -64.54 24.33
CA ALA A 37 -1.46 -64.59 25.15
C ALA A 37 -0.20 -64.11 24.41
N LYS A 38 -0.03 -64.52 23.14
CA LYS A 38 1.07 -64.03 22.29
C LYS A 38 0.96 -62.52 22.00
N ASP A 39 -0.26 -62.06 21.74
CA ASP A 39 -0.53 -60.65 21.47
C ASP A 39 -0.33 -59.78 22.73
N VAL A 40 -0.62 -60.32 23.92
CA VAL A 40 -0.30 -59.70 25.22
C VAL A 40 1.22 -59.60 25.41
N ASP A 41 1.99 -60.64 25.09
CA ASP A 41 3.46 -60.60 25.18
C ASP A 41 4.07 -59.56 24.21
N ALA A 42 3.54 -59.44 22.99
CA ALA A 42 3.93 -58.38 22.07
C ALA A 42 3.54 -56.98 22.60
N ALA A 43 2.38 -56.86 23.25
CA ALA A 43 1.94 -55.62 23.89
C ALA A 43 2.85 -55.20 25.05
N ARG A 44 3.42 -56.15 25.81
CA ARG A 44 4.39 -55.88 26.89
C ARG A 44 5.66 -55.20 26.38
N ALA A 45 6.14 -55.55 25.18
CA ALA A 45 7.30 -54.88 24.60
C ALA A 45 7.03 -53.39 24.31
N LEU A 46 5.82 -53.09 23.81
CA LEU A 46 5.35 -51.70 23.63
C LEU A 46 5.24 -50.96 24.97
N GLU A 47 4.69 -51.63 25.98
CA GLU A 47 4.55 -51.08 27.33
C GLU A 47 5.91 -50.72 27.94
N THR A 48 6.92 -51.59 27.85
CA THR A 48 8.28 -51.29 28.31
C THR A 48 8.85 -50.04 27.63
N SER A 49 8.63 -49.91 26.31
CA SER A 49 9.06 -48.74 25.54
C SER A 49 8.27 -47.47 25.93
N ALA A 50 6.99 -47.61 26.25
CA ALA A 50 6.15 -46.53 26.75
C ALA A 50 6.59 -46.07 28.15
N LYS A 51 6.90 -47.01 29.06
CA LYS A 51 7.47 -46.73 30.40
C LYS A 51 8.78 -45.94 30.30
N ALA A 52 9.68 -46.31 29.39
CA ALA A 52 10.92 -45.57 29.19
C ALA A 52 10.71 -44.14 28.66
N ARG A 53 9.71 -43.92 27.78
CA ARG A 53 9.31 -42.56 27.35
C ARG A 53 8.68 -41.76 28.49
N LEU A 54 7.88 -42.41 29.33
CA LEU A 54 7.23 -41.78 30.48
C LEU A 54 8.24 -41.22 31.48
N VAL A 55 9.30 -41.97 31.78
CA VAL A 55 10.40 -41.51 32.65
C VAL A 55 11.11 -40.31 32.04
N ARG A 56 11.47 -40.36 30.75
CA ARG A 56 12.13 -39.23 30.07
C ARG A 56 11.26 -37.98 30.01
N ALA A 57 9.96 -38.14 29.75
CA ALA A 57 9.02 -37.03 29.77
C ALA A 57 8.85 -36.44 31.17
N ASP A 58 8.88 -37.25 32.24
CA ASP A 58 8.86 -36.76 33.63
C ASP A 58 10.11 -35.97 33.99
N GLU A 59 11.30 -36.48 33.62
CA GLU A 59 12.57 -35.75 33.77
C GLU A 59 12.55 -34.42 33.01
N ALA A 60 12.12 -34.43 31.73
CA ALA A 60 12.02 -33.22 30.92
C ALA A 60 11.08 -32.17 31.51
N VAL A 61 9.94 -32.59 32.09
CA VAL A 61 9.01 -31.68 32.78
C VAL A 61 9.66 -31.08 34.03
N ARG A 62 10.36 -31.87 34.84
CA ARG A 62 11.06 -31.36 36.03
C ARG A 62 12.15 -30.36 35.67
N ASP A 63 12.92 -30.63 34.63
CA ASP A 63 13.95 -29.70 34.14
C ASP A 63 13.31 -28.40 33.63
N ALA A 64 12.20 -28.50 32.88
CA ALA A 64 11.48 -27.33 32.40
C ALA A 64 10.86 -26.50 33.54
N GLU A 65 10.39 -27.13 34.62
CA GLU A 65 9.92 -26.42 35.83
C GLU A 65 11.04 -25.63 36.53
N GLN A 66 12.27 -26.17 36.55
CA GLN A 66 13.42 -25.45 37.06
C GLN A 66 13.77 -24.28 36.13
N GLU A 67 13.76 -24.51 34.83
CA GLU A 67 14.02 -23.48 33.82
C GLU A 67 13.00 -22.33 33.89
N VAL A 68 11.72 -22.59 34.24
CA VAL A 68 10.73 -21.52 34.48
C VAL A 68 11.22 -20.59 35.60
N ARG A 69 11.70 -21.14 36.71
CA ARG A 69 12.18 -20.33 37.85
C ARG A 69 13.41 -19.51 37.47
N PHE A 70 14.33 -20.09 36.70
CA PHE A 70 15.48 -19.36 36.17
C PHE A 70 15.05 -18.25 35.21
N ALA A 71 14.11 -18.53 34.31
CA ALA A 71 13.58 -17.55 33.38
C ALA A 71 12.81 -16.43 34.10
N GLU A 72 12.06 -16.73 35.16
CA GLU A 72 11.38 -15.73 35.99
C GLU A 72 12.37 -14.82 36.72
N ALA A 73 13.47 -15.38 37.22
CA ALA A 73 14.54 -14.59 37.83
C ALA A 73 15.24 -13.68 36.82
N GLN A 74 15.50 -14.19 35.59
CA GLN A 74 16.24 -13.47 34.56
C GLN A 74 15.39 -12.46 33.78
N PHE A 75 14.21 -12.86 33.33
CA PHE A 75 13.35 -12.08 32.43
C PHE A 75 12.13 -11.46 33.13
N GLY A 76 11.92 -11.79 34.41
CA GLY A 76 10.73 -11.40 35.16
C GLY A 76 9.52 -12.30 34.90
N ALA A 77 8.58 -12.30 35.84
CA ALA A 77 7.38 -13.15 35.78
C ALA A 77 6.59 -12.95 34.48
N GLN A 78 6.34 -11.69 34.09
CA GLN A 78 5.54 -11.33 32.90
C GLN A 78 6.05 -12.01 31.61
N ALA A 79 7.37 -11.98 31.42
CA ALA A 79 8.02 -12.43 30.20
C ALA A 79 8.25 -13.95 30.17
N SER A 80 8.08 -14.63 31.31
CA SER A 80 8.22 -16.08 31.48
C SER A 80 6.87 -16.81 31.52
N ARG A 81 5.74 -16.08 31.55
CA ARG A 81 4.39 -16.67 31.61
C ARG A 81 4.08 -17.64 30.47
N GLU A 82 4.51 -17.33 29.26
CA GLU A 82 4.25 -18.20 28.11
C GLU A 82 4.97 -19.55 28.27
N PHE A 83 6.23 -19.52 28.71
CA PHE A 83 6.99 -20.73 29.03
C PHE A 83 6.36 -21.49 30.19
N ALA A 84 5.98 -20.82 31.28
CA ALA A 84 5.28 -21.43 32.41
C ALA A 84 3.97 -22.12 31.98
N SER A 85 3.15 -21.45 31.16
CA SER A 85 1.90 -22.02 30.64
C SER A 85 2.13 -23.25 29.73
N THR A 86 3.27 -23.28 29.04
CA THR A 86 3.69 -24.39 28.18
C THR A 86 4.10 -25.59 29.02
N VAL A 87 4.85 -25.36 30.11
CA VAL A 87 5.18 -26.39 31.10
C VAL A 87 3.92 -26.93 31.78
N ASP A 88 2.95 -26.08 32.14
CA ASP A 88 1.67 -26.52 32.72
C ASP A 88 0.87 -27.43 31.78
N ARG A 89 0.90 -27.14 30.47
CA ARG A 89 0.29 -27.98 29.44
C ARG A 89 0.99 -29.33 29.31
N ALA A 90 2.32 -29.33 29.28
CA ALA A 90 3.13 -30.54 29.27
C ALA A 90 2.86 -31.41 30.51
N ARG A 91 2.76 -30.79 31.69
CA ARG A 91 2.34 -31.48 32.94
C ARG A 91 0.95 -32.09 32.81
N GLY A 92 0.02 -31.42 32.14
CA GLY A 92 -1.32 -31.96 31.84
C GLY A 92 -1.26 -33.26 31.05
N TRP A 93 -0.51 -33.28 29.95
CA TRP A 93 -0.33 -34.47 29.12
C TRP A 93 0.44 -35.59 29.85
N LEU A 94 1.44 -35.24 30.65
CA LEU A 94 2.17 -36.20 31.47
C LEU A 94 1.26 -36.86 32.52
N ARG A 95 0.36 -36.10 33.15
CA ARG A 95 -0.66 -36.66 34.06
C ARG A 95 -1.59 -37.65 33.35
N GLU A 96 -2.04 -37.33 32.14
CA GLU A 96 -2.86 -38.26 31.33
C GLU A 96 -2.08 -39.55 31.03
N ALA A 97 -0.80 -39.44 30.68
CA ALA A 97 0.06 -40.59 30.42
C ALA A 97 0.25 -41.47 31.68
N PHE A 98 0.45 -40.87 32.86
CA PHE A 98 0.51 -41.60 34.13
C PHE A 98 -0.80 -42.32 34.48
N LEU A 99 -1.96 -41.70 34.21
CA LEU A 99 -3.26 -42.35 34.42
C LEU A 99 -3.45 -43.57 33.52
N LEU A 100 -3.00 -43.50 32.25
CA LEU A 100 -3.00 -44.63 31.34
C LEU A 100 -2.01 -45.72 31.78
N GLN A 101 -0.86 -45.32 32.30
CA GLN A 101 0.13 -46.25 32.84
C GLN A 101 -0.40 -46.99 34.07
N GLN A 102 -1.09 -46.28 34.96
CA GLN A 102 -1.76 -46.90 36.12
C GLN A 102 -2.77 -47.96 35.69
N ARG A 103 -3.58 -47.68 34.66
CA ARG A 103 -4.51 -48.68 34.10
C ARG A 103 -3.81 -49.91 33.50
N LEU A 104 -2.60 -49.76 32.96
CA LEU A 104 -1.82 -50.88 32.46
C LEU A 104 -1.24 -51.76 33.59
N ASP A 105 -0.96 -51.15 34.74
CA ASP A 105 -0.41 -51.81 35.93
C ASP A 105 -1.51 -52.34 36.89
N ASP A 106 -2.79 -52.00 36.67
CA ASP A 106 -3.93 -52.51 37.43
C ASP A 106 -4.03 -54.05 37.32
N ALA A 107 -4.50 -54.70 38.39
CA ALA A 107 -4.56 -56.16 38.48
C ALA A 107 -5.63 -56.82 37.59
N GLU A 108 -6.53 -56.03 37.00
CA GLU A 108 -7.61 -56.52 36.14
C GLU A 108 -7.06 -56.96 34.77
N PRO A 109 -7.47 -58.13 34.24
CA PRO A 109 -7.01 -58.57 32.91
C PRO A 109 -7.55 -57.68 31.78
N HIS A 110 -6.67 -56.93 31.13
CA HIS A 110 -6.97 -56.17 29.91
C HIS A 110 -6.62 -56.93 28.64
N THR A 111 -7.36 -56.68 27.56
CA THR A 111 -7.10 -57.29 26.25
C THR A 111 -5.79 -56.78 25.64
N ALA A 112 -5.17 -57.57 24.77
CA ALA A 112 -3.97 -57.17 24.03
C ALA A 112 -4.22 -55.91 23.17
N ALA A 113 -5.45 -55.68 22.71
CA ALA A 113 -5.81 -54.49 21.94
C ALA A 113 -5.83 -53.23 22.82
N GLU A 114 -6.42 -53.29 24.01
CA GLU A 114 -6.43 -52.19 24.98
C GLU A 114 -5.03 -51.84 25.44
N ARG A 115 -4.22 -52.84 25.82
CA ARG A 115 -2.83 -52.62 26.26
C ARG A 115 -1.99 -51.93 25.19
N ARG A 116 -2.13 -52.36 23.92
CA ARG A 116 -1.46 -51.72 22.78
C ARG A 116 -1.94 -50.30 22.56
N SER A 117 -3.25 -50.06 22.63
CA SER A 117 -3.85 -48.73 22.44
C SER A 117 -3.36 -47.74 23.48
N TRP A 118 -3.40 -48.11 24.77
CA TRP A 118 -2.92 -47.25 25.85
C TRP A 118 -1.40 -47.05 25.79
N SER A 119 -0.61 -48.09 25.50
CA SER A 119 0.84 -47.95 25.34
C SER A 119 1.21 -46.99 24.20
N TRP A 120 0.50 -47.06 23.06
CA TRP A 120 0.65 -46.10 21.96
C TRP A 120 0.28 -44.69 22.37
N ARG A 121 -0.83 -44.53 23.12
CA ARG A 121 -1.28 -43.22 23.59
C ARG A 121 -0.28 -42.62 24.58
N ILE A 122 0.27 -43.41 25.51
CA ILE A 122 1.34 -42.99 26.43
C ILE A 122 2.54 -42.52 25.64
N ALA A 123 3.02 -43.32 24.68
CA ALA A 123 4.16 -42.95 23.85
C ALA A 123 3.91 -41.63 23.10
N SER A 124 2.73 -41.49 22.48
CA SER A 124 2.34 -40.28 21.76
C SER A 124 2.25 -39.04 22.66
N LEU A 125 1.72 -39.17 23.88
CA LEU A 125 1.67 -38.08 24.86
C LEU A 125 3.08 -37.67 25.29
N CYS A 126 3.94 -38.64 25.63
CA CYS A 126 5.32 -38.38 26.04
C CYS A 126 6.14 -37.70 24.92
N ASP A 127 6.04 -38.21 23.69
CA ASP A 127 6.70 -37.59 22.53
C ASP A 127 6.18 -36.15 22.30
N SER A 128 4.90 -35.89 22.60
CA SER A 128 4.33 -34.54 22.48
C SER A 128 4.81 -33.60 23.60
N VAL A 129 4.99 -34.11 24.82
CA VAL A 129 5.61 -33.37 25.94
C VAL A 129 7.05 -33.01 25.58
N GLU A 130 7.87 -33.98 25.17
CA GLU A 130 9.28 -33.74 24.82
C GLU A 130 9.42 -32.69 23.70
N ARG A 131 8.65 -32.80 22.61
CA ARG A 131 8.68 -31.81 21.52
C ARG A 131 8.28 -30.42 21.99
N LEU A 132 7.17 -30.30 22.72
CA LEU A 132 6.67 -29.01 23.18
C LEU A 132 7.69 -28.31 24.08
N LEU A 133 8.30 -29.04 25.01
CA LEU A 133 9.32 -28.49 25.91
C LEU A 133 10.62 -28.14 25.18
N ALA A 134 11.04 -28.95 24.20
CA ALA A 134 12.22 -28.67 23.39
C ALA A 134 12.07 -27.38 22.56
N GLU A 135 10.92 -27.20 21.91
CA GLU A 135 10.59 -25.98 21.15
C GLU A 135 10.60 -24.75 22.07
N ALA A 136 9.95 -24.84 23.22
CA ALA A 136 9.88 -23.74 24.18
C ALA A 136 11.26 -23.40 24.80
N GLY A 137 12.06 -24.42 25.10
CA GLY A 137 13.44 -24.26 25.57
C GLY A 137 14.36 -23.60 24.53
N SER A 138 14.17 -23.91 23.25
CA SER A 138 14.92 -23.27 22.16
C SER A 138 14.62 -21.77 22.06
N GLY A 139 13.37 -21.36 22.30
CA GLY A 139 12.97 -19.95 22.36
C GLY A 139 13.66 -19.19 23.50
N LEU A 140 13.74 -19.77 24.69
CA LEU A 140 14.48 -19.19 25.82
C LEU A 140 15.99 -19.08 25.54
N ALA A 141 16.59 -20.10 24.93
CA ALA A 141 17.99 -20.07 24.53
C ALA A 141 18.26 -18.95 23.52
N GLY A 142 17.36 -18.75 22.55
CA GLY A 142 17.40 -17.64 21.59
C GLY A 142 17.33 -16.27 22.27
N ARG A 143 16.42 -16.09 23.23
CA ARG A 143 16.33 -14.85 24.03
C ARG A 143 17.61 -14.60 24.82
N ARG A 144 18.17 -15.61 25.48
CA ARG A 144 19.46 -15.49 26.19
C ARG A 144 20.61 -15.13 25.24
N ALA A 145 20.60 -15.64 24.00
CA ALA A 145 21.58 -15.25 23.00
C ALA A 145 21.43 -13.79 22.58
N ALA A 146 20.19 -13.31 22.38
CA ALA A 146 19.91 -11.91 22.08
C ALA A 146 20.38 -10.97 23.21
N GLU A 147 20.13 -11.31 24.48
CA GLU A 147 20.60 -10.52 25.62
C GLU A 147 22.13 -10.42 25.68
N ARG A 148 22.83 -11.53 25.43
CA ARG A 148 24.31 -11.52 25.38
C ARG A 148 24.84 -10.69 24.23
N GLY A 149 24.25 -10.82 23.04
CA GLY A 149 24.62 -10.02 21.87
C GLY A 149 24.41 -8.54 22.14
N ALA A 150 23.22 -8.18 22.65
CA ALA A 150 22.88 -6.80 22.98
C ALA A 150 23.87 -6.19 24.00
N ALA A 151 24.20 -6.90 25.08
CA ALA A 151 25.18 -6.45 26.05
C ALA A 151 26.57 -6.22 25.42
N ALA A 152 26.99 -7.08 24.48
CA ALA A 152 28.25 -6.93 23.76
C ALA A 152 28.25 -5.73 22.78
N ASP A 153 27.10 -5.41 22.20
CA ASP A 153 26.96 -4.32 21.21
C ASP A 153 26.79 -2.92 21.85
N ALA A 154 26.43 -2.85 23.13
CA ALA A 154 26.16 -1.58 23.82
C ALA A 154 27.30 -0.53 23.71
N PRO A 155 28.60 -0.87 23.82
CA PRO A 155 29.68 0.09 23.63
C PRO A 155 29.74 0.65 22.20
N ALA A 156 29.48 -0.19 21.18
CA ALA A 156 29.47 0.24 19.79
C ALA A 156 28.29 1.17 19.47
N LEU A 157 27.13 0.93 20.09
CA LEU A 157 25.97 1.81 19.98
C LEU A 157 26.24 3.18 20.63
N ARG A 158 26.92 3.23 21.78
CA ARG A 158 27.32 4.50 22.42
C ARG A 158 28.31 5.28 21.56
N GLU A 159 29.32 4.62 20.98
CA GLU A 159 30.25 5.26 20.05
C GLU A 159 29.51 5.80 18.80
N ARG A 160 28.53 5.07 18.27
CA ARG A 160 27.68 5.52 17.15
C ARG A 160 26.86 6.75 17.54
N ALA A 161 26.26 6.78 18.73
CA ALA A 161 25.53 7.95 19.23
C ALA A 161 26.42 9.19 19.30
N GLU A 162 27.63 9.06 19.86
CA GLU A 162 28.59 10.16 19.93
C GLU A 162 29.01 10.69 18.55
N ARG A 163 29.23 9.80 17.56
CA ARG A 163 29.51 10.21 16.18
C ARG A 163 28.36 11.01 15.58
N LEU A 164 27.11 10.56 15.78
CA LEU A 164 25.93 11.28 15.30
C LEU A 164 25.70 12.60 16.04
N ALA A 165 26.01 12.67 17.33
CA ALA A 165 25.96 13.91 18.10
C ALA A 165 26.93 14.97 17.56
N ARG A 166 28.16 14.56 17.18
CA ARG A 166 29.12 15.44 16.49
C ARG A 166 28.60 15.90 15.13
N ARG A 167 28.11 14.97 14.29
CA ARG A 167 27.47 15.32 13.00
C ARG A 167 26.31 16.30 13.15
N ARG A 168 25.50 16.14 14.21
CA ARG A 168 24.41 17.07 14.53
C ARG A 168 24.94 18.47 14.85
N ALA A 169 26.00 18.59 15.64
CA ALA A 169 26.61 19.89 15.94
C ALA A 169 27.16 20.55 14.67
N ASP A 170 27.83 19.79 13.81
CA ASP A 170 28.33 20.27 12.51
C ASP A 170 27.18 20.74 11.60
N GLY A 171 26.10 19.97 11.54
CA GLY A 171 24.88 20.31 10.80
C GLY A 171 24.20 21.57 11.33
N ALA A 172 24.14 21.76 12.66
CA ALA A 172 23.62 22.99 13.27
C ALA A 172 24.45 24.21 12.83
N ALA A 173 25.78 24.11 12.93
CA ALA A 173 26.68 25.19 12.52
C ALA A 173 26.58 25.48 11.00
N ALA A 174 26.34 24.45 10.17
CA ALA A 174 26.09 24.62 8.75
C ALA A 174 24.78 25.37 8.48
N LEU A 175 23.70 25.02 9.18
CA LEU A 175 22.42 25.71 9.07
C LEU A 175 22.49 27.17 9.53
N ASP A 176 23.24 27.47 10.59
CA ASP A 176 23.48 28.86 11.02
C ASP A 176 24.19 29.69 9.95
N ARG A 177 25.21 29.11 9.30
CA ARG A 177 25.89 29.77 8.16
C ARG A 177 24.94 29.97 6.99
N LEU A 178 24.13 28.96 6.65
CA LEU A 178 23.13 29.08 5.58
C LEU A 178 22.06 30.13 5.89
N GLY A 179 21.70 30.31 7.16
CA GLY A 179 20.74 31.32 7.62
C GLY A 179 21.17 32.77 7.36
N THR A 180 22.45 33.01 7.04
CA THR A 180 22.93 34.34 6.61
C THR A 180 22.58 34.66 5.16
N ARG A 181 22.27 33.64 4.34
CA ARG A 181 21.99 33.75 2.90
C ARG A 181 20.55 33.36 2.54
N PHE A 182 19.98 32.42 3.29
CA PHE A 182 18.66 31.86 3.06
C PHE A 182 17.72 32.15 4.23
N SER A 183 16.43 32.27 3.91
CA SER A 183 15.36 32.53 4.85
C SER A 183 15.10 31.34 5.77
N ALA A 184 14.48 31.62 6.91
CA ALA A 184 14.01 30.59 7.82
C ALA A 184 13.04 29.60 7.17
N ALA A 185 12.22 30.04 6.20
CA ALA A 185 11.28 29.17 5.50
C ALA A 185 12.00 28.12 4.64
N ALA A 186 13.02 28.53 3.88
CA ALA A 186 13.82 27.62 3.06
C ALA A 186 14.58 26.58 3.89
N LEU A 187 14.99 26.96 5.11
CA LEU A 187 15.73 26.09 6.02
C LEU A 187 14.83 25.33 7.01
N ALA A 188 13.52 25.54 7.00
CA ALA A 188 12.61 25.01 8.02
C ALA A 188 12.61 23.48 8.05
N GLY A 189 12.66 22.83 6.89
CA GLY A 189 12.72 21.38 6.76
C GLY A 189 13.98 20.80 7.44
N ALA A 190 15.14 21.40 7.19
CA ALA A 190 16.40 20.96 7.76
C ALA A 190 16.51 21.22 9.27
N HIS A 191 16.01 22.37 9.77
CA HIS A 191 15.89 22.60 11.22
C HIS A 191 14.95 21.57 11.87
N GLY A 192 13.85 21.23 11.20
CA GLY A 192 12.92 20.19 11.65
C GLY A 192 13.60 18.81 11.76
N ALA A 193 14.40 18.44 10.74
CA ALA A 193 15.18 17.21 10.73
C ALA A 193 16.23 17.19 11.84
N LEU A 194 16.99 18.27 12.02
CA LEU A 194 17.99 18.42 13.09
C LEU A 194 17.37 18.26 14.49
N ASN A 195 16.17 18.80 14.69
CA ASN A 195 15.42 18.66 15.93
C ASN A 195 14.89 17.24 16.16
N ARG A 196 14.45 16.55 15.10
CA ARG A 196 14.05 15.12 15.19
C ARG A 196 15.26 14.25 15.53
N ALA A 197 16.39 14.46 14.87
CA ALA A 197 17.65 13.77 15.17
C ALA A 197 18.07 13.98 16.63
N GLY A 198 17.98 15.20 17.16
CA GLY A 198 18.26 15.49 18.57
C GLY A 198 17.38 14.67 19.52
N ARG A 199 16.06 14.66 19.31
CA ARG A 199 15.14 13.86 20.13
C ARG A 199 15.38 12.36 20.04
N ASP A 200 15.79 11.86 18.88
CA ASP A 200 16.16 10.45 18.73
C ASP A 200 17.46 10.13 19.47
N LEU A 201 18.47 11.02 19.46
CA LEU A 201 19.68 10.87 20.25
C LEU A 201 19.40 10.91 21.76
N ASP A 202 18.56 11.82 22.25
CA ASP A 202 18.18 11.87 23.68
C ASP A 202 17.54 10.55 24.16
N ARG A 203 16.73 9.91 23.28
CA ARG A 203 16.14 8.59 23.56
C ARG A 203 17.19 7.48 23.55
N VAL A 204 18.18 7.56 22.66
CA VAL A 204 19.30 6.61 22.61
C VAL A 204 20.09 6.69 23.90
N ASP A 205 20.47 7.90 24.33
CA ASP A 205 21.23 8.09 25.56
C ASP A 205 20.46 7.55 26.77
N SER A 206 19.16 7.87 26.88
CA SER A 206 18.30 7.34 27.94
C SER A 206 18.25 5.80 27.94
N ALA A 207 18.11 5.17 26.77
CA ALA A 207 18.06 3.72 26.64
C ALA A 207 19.41 3.04 26.94
N LEU A 208 20.52 3.66 26.54
CA LEU A 208 21.87 3.17 26.80
C LEU A 208 22.27 3.31 28.27
N ASP A 209 21.82 4.36 28.96
CA ASP A 209 22.03 4.55 30.39
C ASP A 209 21.17 3.59 31.20
N GLU A 210 19.92 3.37 30.80
CA GLU A 210 19.07 2.35 31.40
C GLU A 210 19.64 0.93 31.21
N ALA A 211 20.13 0.62 30.01
CA ALA A 211 20.79 -0.65 29.73
C ALA A 211 22.06 -0.83 30.59
N ALA A 212 22.90 0.21 30.72
CA ALA A 212 24.08 0.17 31.58
C ALA A 212 23.71 -0.09 33.04
N SER A 213 22.69 0.61 33.57
CA SER A 213 22.21 0.39 34.94
C SER A 213 21.69 -1.03 35.17
N ARG A 214 21.03 -1.64 34.16
CA ARG A 214 20.53 -3.02 34.23
C ARG A 214 21.67 -4.06 34.22
N LEU A 215 22.73 -3.78 33.47
CA LEU A 215 23.92 -4.63 33.40
C LEU A 215 24.74 -4.56 34.71
N ASP A 216 24.90 -3.37 35.28
CA ASP A 216 25.67 -3.16 36.52
C ASP A 216 24.93 -3.63 37.78
N GLY A 217 23.60 -3.56 37.79
CA GLY A 217 22.75 -3.88 38.95
C GLY A 217 22.72 -5.36 39.36
N GLY A 218 23.46 -6.25 38.68
CA GLY A 218 23.65 -7.66 39.05
C GLY A 218 22.42 -8.57 38.90
N ALA A 219 21.23 -8.02 38.67
CA ALA A 219 19.97 -8.75 38.56
C ALA A 219 19.73 -9.36 37.15
N GLY A 220 20.62 -9.16 36.18
CA GLY A 220 20.50 -9.76 34.85
C GLY A 220 19.22 -9.36 34.10
N LEU A 221 18.72 -8.14 34.34
CA LEU A 221 17.50 -7.65 33.72
C LEU A 221 17.65 -7.57 32.19
N PRO A 222 16.60 -7.84 31.41
CA PRO A 222 16.65 -7.82 29.95
C PRO A 222 17.02 -6.44 29.41
N VAL A 223 17.94 -6.37 28.45
CA VAL A 223 18.41 -5.16 27.77
C VAL A 223 18.23 -5.22 26.25
N ALA A 224 18.01 -6.41 25.66
CA ALA A 224 17.92 -6.58 24.20
C ALA A 224 16.92 -5.62 23.55
N ASP A 225 15.71 -5.53 24.10
CA ASP A 225 14.63 -4.67 23.60
C ASP A 225 14.94 -3.15 23.78
N LEU A 226 15.69 -2.77 24.83
CA LEU A 226 16.16 -1.39 24.99
C LEU A 226 17.18 -1.03 23.90
N LEU A 227 18.13 -1.92 23.63
CA LEU A 227 19.20 -1.71 22.67
C LEU A 227 18.73 -1.83 21.22
N GLU A 228 17.70 -2.63 20.96
CA GLU A 228 16.98 -2.66 19.68
C GLU A 228 16.28 -1.32 19.42
N ARG A 229 15.55 -0.77 20.41
CA ARG A 229 14.97 0.57 20.31
C ARG A 229 16.01 1.65 20.07
N ALA A 230 17.15 1.58 20.78
CA ALA A 230 18.26 2.51 20.59
C ALA A 230 18.82 2.42 19.17
N THR A 231 19.00 1.20 18.65
CA THR A 231 19.45 0.96 17.27
C THR A 231 18.52 1.60 16.25
N HIS A 232 17.21 1.37 16.37
CA HIS A 232 16.23 2.00 15.48
C HIS A 232 16.21 3.53 15.59
N ALA A 233 16.41 4.08 16.78
CA ALA A 233 16.50 5.53 16.96
C ALA A 233 17.80 6.10 16.34
N LEU A 234 18.93 5.40 16.43
CA LEU A 234 20.18 5.76 15.75
C LEU A 234 20.02 5.76 14.23
N ASP A 235 19.35 4.76 13.65
CA ASP A 235 19.10 4.68 12.21
C ASP A 235 18.24 5.86 11.73
N ARG A 236 17.21 6.23 12.49
CA ARG A 236 16.39 7.42 12.19
C ARG A 236 17.19 8.71 12.30
N ALA A 237 17.96 8.89 13.38
CA ALA A 237 18.80 10.07 13.57
C ALA A 237 19.82 10.22 12.43
N GLU A 238 20.43 9.13 11.97
CA GLU A 238 21.33 9.12 10.83
C GLU A 238 20.65 9.52 9.52
N GLY A 239 19.45 9.02 9.26
CA GLY A 239 18.65 9.42 8.09
C GLY A 239 18.31 10.92 8.10
N GLU A 240 17.89 11.45 9.25
CA GLU A 240 17.58 12.88 9.42
C GLU A 240 18.82 13.76 9.24
N LEU A 241 19.98 13.35 9.79
CA LEU A 241 21.23 14.09 9.63
C LEU A 241 21.74 14.06 8.19
N THR A 242 21.57 12.94 7.49
CA THR A 242 21.88 12.84 6.05
C THR A 242 21.03 13.81 5.24
N ALA A 243 19.75 14.00 5.60
CA ALA A 243 18.91 15.01 4.96
C ALA A 243 19.37 16.44 5.26
N VAL A 244 19.81 16.73 6.49
CA VAL A 244 20.40 18.04 6.85
C VAL A 244 21.66 18.31 6.03
N GLU A 245 22.55 17.34 5.90
CA GLU A 245 23.82 17.47 5.15
C GLU A 245 23.59 17.77 3.66
N ARG A 246 22.46 17.34 3.08
CA ARG A 246 22.11 17.59 1.68
C ARG A 246 21.52 18.98 1.40
N VAL A 247 21.09 19.71 2.44
CA VAL A 247 20.34 20.96 2.27
C VAL A 247 21.08 22.00 1.44
N GLU A 248 22.41 22.10 1.58
CA GLU A 248 23.21 23.06 0.83
C GLU A 248 23.21 22.75 -0.67
N LEU A 249 23.31 21.47 -1.05
CA LEU A 249 23.21 21.04 -2.45
C LEU A 249 21.81 21.29 -3.00
N ASP A 250 20.77 20.97 -2.23
CA ASP A 250 19.39 21.17 -2.64
C ASP A 250 19.07 22.67 -2.85
N LEU A 251 19.60 23.55 -1.99
CA LEU A 251 19.48 25.00 -2.13
C LEU A 251 20.26 25.55 -3.35
N ALA A 252 21.46 25.04 -3.61
CA ALA A 252 22.25 25.41 -4.78
C ALA A 252 21.55 25.00 -6.09
N GLN A 253 20.99 23.79 -6.12
CA GLN A 253 20.19 23.32 -7.25
C GLN A 253 18.94 24.18 -7.42
N ALA A 254 18.20 24.46 -6.35
CA ALA A 254 17.00 25.29 -6.43
C ALA A 254 17.31 26.72 -6.92
N THR A 255 18.47 27.27 -6.54
CA THR A 255 18.93 28.58 -7.03
C THR A 255 19.20 28.55 -8.54
N THR A 256 19.85 27.48 -9.02
CA THR A 256 20.11 27.26 -10.44
C THR A 256 18.81 27.11 -11.23
N ASP A 257 17.87 26.31 -10.71
CA ASP A 257 16.55 26.12 -11.31
C ASP A 257 15.78 27.45 -11.36
N ALA A 258 15.75 28.22 -10.27
CA ALA A 258 15.07 29.52 -10.23
C ALA A 258 15.64 30.50 -11.27
N ALA A 259 16.97 30.52 -11.44
CA ALA A 259 17.61 31.34 -12.46
C ALA A 259 17.21 30.90 -13.88
N ALA A 260 17.16 29.59 -14.14
CA ALA A 260 16.72 29.06 -15.43
C ALA A 260 15.25 29.39 -15.72
N GLU A 261 14.36 29.25 -14.72
CA GLU A 261 12.94 29.61 -14.86
C GLU A 261 12.75 31.11 -15.11
N ALA A 262 13.56 31.96 -14.47
CA ALA A 262 13.50 33.39 -14.71
C ALA A 262 13.98 33.80 -16.10
N ALA A 263 15.07 33.21 -16.60
CA ALA A 263 15.55 33.44 -17.96
C ALA A 263 14.50 32.99 -18.99
N ALA A 264 13.87 31.84 -18.75
CA ALA A 264 12.80 31.35 -19.60
C ALA A 264 11.56 32.27 -19.55
N LEU A 265 11.18 32.75 -18.37
CA LEU A 265 10.08 33.71 -18.22
C LEU A 265 10.37 35.03 -18.94
N ASP A 266 11.60 35.55 -18.89
CA ASP A 266 11.98 36.77 -19.62
C ASP A 266 11.82 36.58 -21.14
N SER A 267 12.28 35.45 -21.67
CA SER A 267 12.06 35.07 -23.07
C SER A 267 10.56 34.96 -23.41
N ASP A 268 9.78 34.34 -22.54
CA ASP A 268 8.32 34.20 -22.71
C ASP A 268 7.63 35.58 -22.70
N LEU A 269 8.08 36.53 -21.87
CA LEU A 269 7.57 37.90 -21.84
C LEU A 269 7.93 38.68 -23.11
N VAL A 270 9.13 38.51 -23.65
CA VAL A 270 9.51 39.11 -24.95
C VAL A 270 8.61 38.57 -26.07
N ALA A 271 8.38 37.26 -26.10
CA ALA A 271 7.49 36.63 -27.08
C ALA A 271 6.04 37.12 -26.91
N ALA A 272 5.53 37.16 -25.67
CA ALA A 272 4.19 37.64 -25.36
C ALA A 272 3.97 39.10 -25.78
N ARG A 273 4.96 39.99 -25.59
CA ARG A 273 4.87 41.38 -26.06
C ARG A 273 4.74 41.45 -27.59
N ARG A 274 5.52 40.65 -28.32
CA ARG A 274 5.40 40.56 -29.79
C ARG A 274 4.04 40.02 -30.23
N GLU A 275 3.54 38.98 -29.56
CA GLU A 275 2.23 38.40 -29.84
C GLU A 275 1.10 39.42 -29.57
N ARG A 276 1.18 40.18 -28.47
CA ARG A 276 0.25 41.26 -28.15
C ARG A 276 0.27 42.35 -29.22
N ASP A 277 1.46 42.79 -29.63
CA ASP A 277 1.61 43.88 -30.61
C ASP A 277 1.15 43.47 -32.02
N ALA A 278 1.16 42.17 -32.31
CA ALA A 278 0.67 41.59 -33.56
C ALA A 278 -0.81 41.15 -33.50
N ALA A 279 -1.43 41.14 -32.31
CA ALA A 279 -2.80 40.65 -32.14
C ALA A 279 -3.80 41.60 -32.82
N THR A 280 -4.72 41.03 -33.59
CA THR A 280 -5.79 41.77 -34.26
C THR A 280 -7.03 41.88 -33.38
N ASP A 281 -7.27 40.92 -32.49
CA ASP A 281 -8.39 40.94 -31.53
C ASP A 281 -8.05 41.85 -30.32
N PRO A 282 -8.72 43.00 -30.14
CA PRO A 282 -8.41 43.94 -29.06
C PRO A 282 -8.60 43.35 -27.66
N ASP A 283 -9.60 42.48 -27.48
CA ASP A 283 -9.87 41.85 -26.19
C ASP A 283 -8.78 40.86 -25.83
N ALA A 284 -8.32 40.09 -26.82
CA ALA A 284 -7.20 39.16 -26.64
C ALA A 284 -5.87 39.89 -26.39
N ALA A 285 -5.64 41.01 -27.08
CA ALA A 285 -4.47 41.87 -26.85
C ALA A 285 -4.50 42.47 -25.43
N SER A 286 -5.67 42.94 -24.97
CA SER A 286 -5.85 43.51 -23.64
C SER A 286 -5.63 42.45 -22.54
N ALA A 287 -6.23 41.26 -22.68
CA ALA A 287 -6.03 40.16 -21.73
C ALA A 287 -4.56 39.73 -21.63
N LEU A 288 -3.85 39.65 -22.77
CA LEU A 288 -2.42 39.35 -22.77
C LEU A 288 -1.58 40.49 -22.15
N SER A 289 -1.97 41.75 -22.36
CA SER A 289 -1.33 42.91 -21.73
C SER A 289 -1.43 42.87 -20.20
N VAL A 290 -2.61 42.50 -19.66
CA VAL A 290 -2.81 42.30 -18.22
C VAL A 290 -1.88 41.21 -17.69
N ALA A 291 -1.84 40.04 -18.35
CA ALA A 291 -0.96 38.95 -17.94
C ALA A 291 0.52 39.34 -17.96
N ILE A 292 0.97 40.09 -18.98
CA ILE A 292 2.34 40.63 -19.04
C ILE A 292 2.60 41.59 -17.87
N GLY A 293 1.64 42.47 -17.55
CA GLY A 293 1.72 43.43 -16.46
C GLY A 293 1.80 42.76 -15.08
N ASP A 294 1.07 41.68 -14.86
CA ASP A 294 1.07 40.92 -13.61
C ASP A 294 2.38 40.16 -13.39
N VAL A 295 2.99 39.66 -14.48
CA VAL A 295 4.15 38.78 -14.40
C VAL A 295 5.48 39.53 -14.48
N SER A 296 5.57 40.63 -15.24
CA SER A 296 6.82 41.40 -15.43
C SER A 296 7.49 41.86 -14.11
N PRO A 297 6.75 42.32 -13.07
CA PRO A 297 7.36 42.74 -11.80
C PRO A 297 8.10 41.63 -11.05
N LEU A 298 7.78 40.35 -11.33
CA LEU A 298 8.42 39.21 -10.66
C LEU A 298 9.91 39.10 -10.98
N LEU A 299 10.35 39.60 -12.16
CA LEU A 299 11.75 39.57 -12.57
C LEU A 299 12.57 40.74 -11.98
N VAL A 300 11.93 41.85 -11.64
CA VAL A 300 12.60 43.05 -11.12
C VAL A 300 13.10 42.79 -9.70
N GLY A 301 14.36 43.13 -9.38
CA GLY A 301 14.89 43.06 -8.01
C GLY A 301 14.95 41.64 -7.41
N ARG A 302 14.99 40.59 -8.25
CA ARG A 302 15.10 39.20 -7.79
C ARG A 302 16.37 38.94 -6.97
N GLU A 303 17.49 39.51 -7.42
CA GLU A 303 18.80 39.32 -6.78
C GLU A 303 18.83 39.86 -5.34
N ASP A 304 18.02 40.89 -5.07
CA ASP A 304 17.87 41.51 -3.74
C ASP A 304 16.85 40.79 -2.85
N ARG A 305 15.99 39.92 -3.42
CA ARG A 305 15.02 39.11 -2.68
C ARG A 305 15.71 37.85 -2.14
N ALA A 306 16.62 38.04 -1.20
CA ALA A 306 17.21 36.92 -0.49
C ALA A 306 16.12 36.13 0.25
N GLY A 307 16.09 34.81 0.04
CA GLY A 307 15.62 33.95 1.11
C GLY A 307 15.21 32.54 0.72
N ASP A 308 14.49 32.34 -0.37
CA ASP A 308 13.88 31.03 -0.63
C ASP A 308 13.87 30.66 -2.11
N PRO A 309 14.93 29.99 -2.59
CA PRO A 309 15.03 29.60 -4.00
C PRO A 309 13.96 28.58 -4.40
N PHE A 310 13.45 27.76 -3.46
CA PHE A 310 12.36 26.83 -3.76
C PHE A 310 11.06 27.58 -4.04
N ALA A 311 10.69 28.50 -3.15
CA ALA A 311 9.48 29.30 -3.31
C ALA A 311 9.59 30.23 -4.53
N GLU A 312 10.77 30.77 -4.82
CA GLU A 312 11.00 31.59 -6.00
C GLU A 312 10.80 30.78 -7.29
N ARG A 313 11.46 29.63 -7.43
CA ARG A 313 11.30 28.72 -8.56
C ARG A 313 9.83 28.37 -8.80
N ASP A 314 9.10 28.03 -7.74
CA ASP A 314 7.70 27.63 -7.85
C ASP A 314 6.79 28.81 -8.23
N ARG A 315 7.07 30.02 -7.73
CA ARG A 315 6.39 31.26 -8.16
C ARG A 315 6.64 31.57 -9.64
N LEU A 316 7.87 31.41 -10.11
CA LEU A 316 8.24 31.65 -11.51
C LEU A 316 7.53 30.67 -12.45
N ARG A 317 7.51 29.37 -12.11
CA ARG A 317 6.75 28.36 -12.87
C ARG A 317 5.27 28.71 -12.96
N ALA A 318 4.64 29.01 -11.82
CA ALA A 318 3.24 29.40 -11.80
C ALA A 318 2.96 30.66 -12.63
N ALA A 319 3.91 31.61 -12.68
CA ALA A 319 3.79 32.80 -13.51
C ALA A 319 3.91 32.49 -15.01
N ARG A 320 4.84 31.60 -15.39
CA ARG A 320 4.98 31.12 -16.77
C ARG A 320 3.72 30.40 -17.25
N ASP A 321 3.15 29.52 -16.42
CA ASP A 321 1.91 28.82 -16.73
C ASP A 321 0.75 29.79 -16.99
N ARG A 322 0.60 30.83 -16.15
CA ARG A 322 -0.42 31.88 -16.36
C ARG A 322 -0.20 32.66 -17.64
N LEU A 323 1.05 33.03 -17.93
CA LEU A 323 1.40 33.74 -19.16
C LEU A 323 1.09 32.87 -20.40
N GLU A 324 1.41 31.58 -20.34
CA GLU A 324 1.14 30.64 -21.43
C GLU A 324 -0.37 30.44 -21.69
N VAL A 325 -1.20 30.42 -20.64
CA VAL A 325 -2.66 30.42 -20.79
C VAL A 325 -3.14 31.66 -21.56
N ALA A 326 -2.63 32.84 -21.22
CA ALA A 326 -3.00 34.09 -21.91
C ALA A 326 -2.54 34.07 -23.38
N ARG A 327 -1.28 33.68 -23.64
CA ARG A 327 -0.74 33.55 -25.00
C ARG A 327 -1.52 32.55 -25.85
N SER A 328 -1.87 31.40 -25.27
CA SER A 328 -2.73 30.40 -25.90
C SER A 328 -4.15 30.92 -26.17
N GLY A 329 -4.65 31.84 -25.35
CA GLY A 329 -5.90 32.58 -25.62
C GLY A 329 -5.78 33.48 -26.84
N THR A 330 -4.72 34.28 -26.91
CA THR A 330 -4.44 35.18 -28.05
C THR A 330 -4.28 34.40 -29.36
N ARG A 331 -3.50 33.31 -29.37
CA ARG A 331 -3.34 32.48 -30.57
C ARG A 331 -4.66 31.88 -31.06
N ARG A 332 -5.54 31.46 -30.14
CA ARG A 332 -6.88 30.96 -30.50
C ARG A 332 -7.79 32.05 -31.08
N ALA A 333 -7.70 33.27 -30.56
CA ALA A 333 -8.43 34.41 -31.10
C ALA A 333 -7.98 34.74 -32.53
N GLU A 334 -6.68 34.78 -32.79
CA GLU A 334 -6.14 35.03 -34.14
C GLU A 334 -6.55 33.91 -35.12
N GLN A 335 -6.42 32.65 -34.73
CA GLN A 335 -6.86 31.52 -35.56
C GLN A 335 -8.35 31.60 -35.93
N ARG A 336 -9.19 32.07 -35.01
CA ARG A 336 -10.62 32.28 -35.26
C ARG A 336 -10.84 33.40 -36.28
N LEU A 337 -10.13 34.53 -36.15
CA LEU A 337 -10.22 35.64 -37.09
C LEU A 337 -9.72 35.24 -38.49
N ASP A 338 -8.58 34.57 -38.58
CA ASP A 338 -8.01 34.12 -39.84
C ASP A 338 -8.88 33.07 -40.53
N GLY A 339 -9.42 32.12 -39.76
CA GLY A 339 -10.40 31.16 -40.28
C GLY A 339 -11.65 31.85 -40.83
N ALA A 340 -12.14 32.88 -40.14
CA ALA A 340 -13.29 33.65 -40.62
C ALA A 340 -12.97 34.44 -41.90
N ARG A 341 -11.82 35.11 -41.96
CA ARG A 341 -11.33 35.83 -43.15
C ARG A 341 -11.19 34.91 -44.36
N GLY A 342 -10.61 33.72 -44.17
CA GLY A 342 -10.43 32.73 -45.24
C GLY A 342 -11.76 32.17 -45.77
N ALA A 343 -12.75 31.96 -44.90
CA ALA A 343 -14.04 31.39 -45.28
C ALA A 343 -15.04 32.43 -45.86
N LEU A 344 -14.88 33.71 -45.52
CA LEU A 344 -15.83 34.77 -45.87
C LEU A 344 -16.10 34.90 -47.39
N PRO A 345 -15.09 34.94 -48.28
CA PRO A 345 -15.35 35.07 -49.72
C PRO A 345 -16.21 33.93 -50.28
N GLY A 346 -15.96 32.69 -49.85
CA GLY A 346 -16.75 31.53 -50.25
C GLY A 346 -18.18 31.59 -49.72
N ALA A 347 -18.36 32.01 -48.46
CA ALA A 347 -19.69 32.17 -47.87
C ALA A 347 -20.51 33.27 -48.57
N ILE A 348 -19.88 34.37 -48.97
CA ILE A 348 -20.51 35.44 -49.77
C ILE A 348 -20.95 34.90 -51.14
N ALA A 349 -20.08 34.19 -51.84
CA ALA A 349 -20.41 33.61 -53.16
C ALA A 349 -21.57 32.61 -53.08
N ILE A 350 -21.62 31.78 -52.04
CA ILE A 350 -22.75 30.88 -51.78
C ILE A 350 -24.03 31.67 -51.54
N ALA A 351 -23.99 32.71 -50.69
CA ALA A 351 -25.16 33.53 -50.40
C ALA A 351 -25.69 34.25 -51.65
N GLU A 352 -24.82 34.80 -52.49
CA GLU A 352 -25.18 35.42 -53.77
C GLU A 352 -25.86 34.43 -54.71
N SER A 353 -25.28 33.23 -54.86
CA SER A 353 -25.85 32.16 -55.68
C SER A 353 -27.25 31.76 -55.18
N GLN A 354 -27.42 31.55 -53.88
CA GLN A 354 -28.71 31.17 -53.31
C GLN A 354 -29.76 32.27 -53.43
N ILE A 355 -29.37 33.54 -53.28
CA ILE A 355 -30.28 34.67 -53.50
C ILE A 355 -30.75 34.72 -54.96
N ALA A 356 -29.86 34.48 -55.93
CA ALA A 356 -30.23 34.43 -57.34
C ALA A 356 -31.20 33.26 -57.67
N VAL A 357 -30.98 32.09 -57.05
CA VAL A 357 -31.87 30.94 -57.17
C VAL A 357 -33.25 31.24 -56.56
N ALA A 358 -33.28 31.84 -55.36
CA ALA A 358 -34.51 32.24 -54.68
C ALA A 358 -35.30 33.28 -55.49
N HIS A 359 -34.64 34.28 -56.08
CA HIS A 359 -35.26 35.23 -57.03
C HIS A 359 -35.91 34.51 -58.21
N SER A 360 -35.19 33.59 -58.84
CA SER A 360 -35.71 32.79 -59.96
C SER A 360 -36.92 31.94 -59.55
N ALA A 361 -36.94 31.42 -58.31
CA ALA A 361 -38.07 30.68 -57.78
C ALA A 361 -39.29 31.58 -57.49
N MET A 362 -39.08 32.78 -56.95
CA MET A 362 -40.12 33.81 -56.79
C MET A 362 -40.77 34.16 -58.13
N GLU A 363 -39.96 34.37 -59.18
CA GLU A 363 -40.46 34.67 -60.53
C GLU A 363 -41.33 33.55 -61.11
N ARG A 364 -40.98 32.28 -60.85
CA ARG A 364 -41.79 31.11 -61.27
C ARG A 364 -43.10 30.97 -60.49
N ALA A 365 -43.12 31.39 -59.23
CA ALA A 365 -44.31 31.37 -58.38
C ALA A 365 -45.25 32.58 -58.63
N ARG A 366 -44.72 33.68 -59.19
CA ARG A 366 -45.46 34.92 -59.54
C ARG A 366 -46.35 35.44 -58.41
N ALA A 367 -47.66 35.58 -58.65
CA ALA A 367 -48.62 36.11 -57.68
C ALA A 367 -48.83 35.19 -56.46
N PHE A 368 -48.49 33.91 -56.57
CA PHE A 368 -48.70 32.90 -55.51
C PHE A 368 -47.55 32.81 -54.51
N ALA A 369 -46.39 33.42 -54.78
CA ALA A 369 -45.35 33.52 -53.77
C ALA A 369 -45.93 34.23 -52.53
N GLY A 370 -45.91 33.58 -51.36
CA GLY A 370 -46.48 34.13 -50.14
C GLY A 370 -45.71 35.33 -49.60
N ALA A 371 -46.34 36.10 -48.70
CA ALA A 371 -45.70 37.24 -48.02
C ALA A 371 -44.44 36.80 -47.25
N ASP A 372 -44.45 35.59 -46.67
CA ASP A 372 -43.33 35.03 -45.94
C ASP A 372 -42.10 34.80 -46.83
N ALA A 373 -42.30 34.27 -48.05
CA ALA A 373 -41.20 34.00 -48.98
C ALA A 373 -40.50 35.29 -49.43
N ARG A 374 -41.29 36.35 -49.71
CA ARG A 374 -40.76 37.69 -50.05
C ARG A 374 -40.01 38.31 -48.87
N THR A 375 -40.53 38.15 -47.66
CA THR A 375 -39.89 38.65 -46.43
C THR A 375 -38.55 37.96 -46.18
N ARG A 376 -38.48 36.63 -46.39
CA ARG A 376 -37.24 35.86 -46.26
C ARG A 376 -36.19 36.26 -47.29
N LEU A 377 -36.59 36.53 -48.53
CA LEU A 377 -35.69 37.01 -49.57
C LEU A 377 -35.13 38.41 -49.26
N ALA A 378 -36.00 39.34 -48.86
CA ALA A 378 -35.56 40.69 -48.46
C ALA A 378 -34.61 40.66 -47.24
N GLU A 379 -34.88 39.77 -46.27
CA GLU A 379 -33.98 39.53 -45.15
C GLU A 379 -32.63 38.95 -45.59
N ALA A 380 -32.62 38.00 -46.54
CA ALA A 380 -31.39 37.43 -47.08
C ALA A 380 -30.51 38.49 -47.74
N GLU A 381 -31.10 39.35 -48.57
CA GLU A 381 -30.40 40.48 -49.20
C GLU A 381 -29.86 41.48 -48.16
N ARG A 382 -30.66 41.77 -47.11
CA ARG A 382 -30.20 42.62 -46.01
C ARG A 382 -28.99 42.02 -45.31
N GLN A 383 -29.02 40.72 -44.98
CA GLN A 383 -27.91 40.04 -44.32
C GLN A 383 -26.65 39.98 -45.21
N LEU A 384 -26.79 39.79 -46.53
CA LEU A 384 -25.67 39.87 -47.47
C LEU A 384 -25.09 41.30 -47.51
N GLY A 385 -25.95 42.31 -47.48
CA GLY A 385 -25.54 43.71 -47.38
C GLY A 385 -24.76 44.02 -46.10
N ILE A 386 -25.16 43.43 -44.96
CA ILE A 386 -24.42 43.52 -43.69
C ILE A 386 -23.06 42.82 -43.84
N ALA A 387 -23.03 41.58 -44.33
CA ALA A 387 -21.82 40.79 -44.48
C ALA A 387 -20.70 41.50 -45.28
N ARG A 388 -21.08 42.29 -46.30
CA ARG A 388 -20.12 43.04 -47.14
C ARG A 388 -19.57 44.31 -46.49
N ARG A 389 -20.28 44.88 -45.51
CA ARG A 389 -19.94 46.15 -44.86
C ARG A 389 -19.35 45.96 -43.48
N GLU A 390 -19.59 44.81 -42.87
CA GLU A 390 -19.11 44.47 -41.53
C GLU A 390 -17.58 44.34 -41.52
N ALA A 391 -16.95 44.95 -40.52
CA ALA A 391 -15.50 44.99 -40.39
C ALA A 391 -14.96 43.78 -39.61
N ASP A 392 -15.73 43.25 -38.66
CA ASP A 392 -15.38 42.01 -37.97
C ASP A 392 -15.61 40.81 -38.91
N PRO A 393 -14.57 40.05 -39.29
CA PRO A 393 -14.72 38.92 -40.20
C PRO A 393 -15.60 37.80 -39.65
N VAL A 394 -15.70 37.65 -38.33
CA VAL A 394 -16.57 36.63 -37.71
C VAL A 394 -18.04 37.04 -37.87
N ALA A 395 -18.39 38.26 -37.48
CA ALA A 395 -19.73 38.79 -37.67
C ALA A 395 -20.14 38.85 -39.17
N ALA A 396 -19.20 39.21 -40.05
CA ALA A 396 -19.41 39.21 -41.50
C ALA A 396 -19.70 37.81 -42.04
N LEU A 397 -18.92 36.81 -41.64
CA LEU A 397 -19.10 35.42 -42.05
C LEU A 397 -20.45 34.87 -41.57
N ASP A 398 -20.82 35.15 -40.33
CA ASP A 398 -22.11 34.73 -39.79
C ASP A 398 -23.28 35.43 -40.49
N ALA A 399 -23.15 36.71 -40.87
CA ALA A 399 -24.14 37.41 -41.68
C ALA A 399 -24.27 36.79 -43.08
N ALA A 400 -23.17 36.41 -43.73
CA ALA A 400 -23.20 35.73 -45.03
C ALA A 400 -23.88 34.36 -44.94
N ARG A 401 -23.59 33.58 -43.89
CA ARG A 401 -24.25 32.29 -43.62
C ARG A 401 -25.74 32.45 -43.37
N ARG A 402 -26.14 33.47 -42.58
CA ARG A 402 -27.56 33.82 -42.38
C ARG A 402 -28.22 34.21 -43.70
N ALA A 403 -27.55 34.97 -44.56
CA ALA A 403 -28.07 35.34 -45.87
C ALA A 403 -28.37 34.10 -46.74
N ALA A 404 -27.41 33.17 -46.85
CA ALA A 404 -27.59 31.92 -47.58
C ALA A 404 -28.75 31.08 -47.02
N ALA A 405 -28.87 30.95 -45.70
CA ALA A 405 -29.95 30.21 -45.06
C ALA A 405 -31.33 30.85 -45.34
N ARG A 406 -31.45 32.18 -45.23
CA ARG A 406 -32.71 32.89 -45.51
C ARG A 406 -33.09 32.86 -46.99
N ALA A 407 -32.12 32.83 -47.89
CA ALA A 407 -32.38 32.65 -49.31
C ALA A 407 -32.92 31.24 -49.60
N SER A 408 -32.35 30.21 -48.98
CA SER A 408 -32.86 28.84 -49.09
C SER A 408 -34.28 28.69 -48.51
N ASP A 409 -34.57 29.31 -47.35
CA ASP A 409 -35.94 29.38 -46.81
C ASP A 409 -36.92 30.02 -47.82
N ALA A 410 -36.51 31.12 -48.45
CA ALA A 410 -37.34 31.83 -49.43
C ALA A 410 -37.62 30.98 -50.68
N GLU A 411 -36.61 30.28 -51.20
CA GLU A 411 -36.75 29.33 -52.30
C GLU A 411 -37.73 28.21 -51.96
N ALA A 412 -37.57 27.57 -50.80
CA ALA A 412 -38.41 26.46 -50.38
C ALA A 412 -39.89 26.89 -50.25
N LEU A 413 -40.15 28.06 -49.66
CA LEU A 413 -41.50 28.64 -49.58
C LEU A 413 -42.06 28.98 -50.97
N ALA A 414 -41.21 29.46 -51.89
CA ALA A 414 -41.58 29.69 -53.28
C ALA A 414 -42.06 28.42 -53.98
N HIS A 415 -41.27 27.36 -53.85
CA HIS A 415 -41.55 26.06 -54.46
C HIS A 415 -42.80 25.44 -53.87
N TYR A 416 -42.96 25.49 -52.55
CA TYR A 416 -44.16 25.00 -51.88
C TYR A 416 -45.41 25.71 -52.41
N ALA A 417 -45.40 27.04 -52.45
CA ALA A 417 -46.51 27.81 -52.99
C ALA A 417 -46.75 27.55 -54.49
N ALA A 418 -45.69 27.26 -55.25
CA ALA A 418 -45.79 26.90 -56.66
C ALA A 418 -46.38 25.49 -56.88
N LEU A 419 -46.20 24.54 -55.95
CA LEU A 419 -46.73 23.18 -56.02
C LEU A 419 -48.18 23.08 -55.56
N HIS A 420 -48.61 23.97 -54.66
CA HIS A 420 -49.97 24.02 -54.11
C HIS A 420 -50.83 25.10 -54.78
N ARG A 421 -50.53 25.37 -56.07
CA ARG A 421 -51.30 26.26 -56.93
C ARG A 421 -52.69 25.74 -57.22
#